data_AF-A0A6I5X3D0-F1
#
_entry.id   AF-A0A6I5X3D0-F1
#
_cell.length_a   1.000
_cell.length_b   1.000
_cell.length_c   1.000
_cell.angle_alpha   90.00
_cell.angle_beta   90.00
_cell.angle_gamma   90.00
#
_symmetry.space_group_name_H-M   'P 1'
#
loop_
_entity.id
_entity.type
_entity.pdbx_description
1 polymer ?
#
loop_
_entity_poly.entity_id
_entity_poly.type
_entity_poly.pdbx_seq_one_letter_code
_entity_poly.pdbx_strand_id
1 'polypeptide(L)'
;MPSAPADTGRPLPGAALAQLRECARVGAEDVLALYPEVGDRETQRALDSCLDQVADLLREIDATAADLAVALAADAPASGVRR
;
A
#
# COMPACT_ATOMS: atom_id res chain seq x y z
N MET A 1 -16.13 32.41 21.79
CA MET A 1 -15.60 31.05 21.60
C MET A 1 -15.91 30.61 20.18
N PRO A 2 -14.95 30.60 19.23
CA PRO A 2 -15.16 29.94 17.96
C PRO A 2 -14.61 28.51 18.07
N SER A 3 -15.50 27.53 18.17
CA SER A 3 -15.12 26.13 17.93
C SER A 3 -14.88 25.97 16.44
N ALA A 4 -13.62 25.70 16.06
CA ALA A 4 -13.27 25.33 14.71
C ALA A 4 -14.03 24.05 14.28
N PRO A 5 -14.44 23.92 13.01
CA PRO A 5 -15.06 22.70 12.55
C PRO A 5 -14.03 21.57 12.68
N ALA A 6 -14.39 20.51 13.40
CA ALA A 6 -13.65 19.28 13.38
C ALA A 6 -13.56 18.83 11.91
N ASP A 7 -12.32 18.69 11.41
CA ASP A 7 -12.01 18.21 10.07
C ASP A 7 -12.46 16.74 9.95
N THR A 8 -13.76 16.55 9.75
CA THR A 8 -14.39 15.25 9.55
C THR A 8 -14.32 14.90 8.08
N GLY A 9 -13.32 14.11 7.70
CA GLY A 9 -13.43 13.33 6.45
C GLY A 9 -12.15 13.01 5.72
N ARG A 10 -11.02 13.68 6.02
CA ARG A 10 -9.76 13.28 5.38
C ARG A 10 -9.12 12.16 6.20
N PRO A 11 -9.00 10.93 5.66
CA PRO A 11 -8.27 9.88 6.36
C PRO A 11 -6.87 10.41 6.66
N LEU A 12 -6.47 10.31 7.92
CA LEU A 12 -5.11 10.65 8.32
C LEU A 12 -4.15 9.93 7.36
N PRO A 13 -3.06 10.57 6.91
CA PRO A 13 -2.15 10.00 5.92
C PRO A 13 -1.74 8.54 6.22
N GLY A 14 -1.54 8.20 7.49
CA GLY A 14 -1.26 6.82 7.92
C GLY A 14 -2.39 5.81 7.68
N ALA A 15 -3.65 6.21 7.83
CA ALA A 15 -4.80 5.33 7.54
C ALA A 15 -4.97 5.07 6.04
N ALA A 16 -4.72 6.09 5.21
CA ALA A 16 -4.73 5.95 3.75
C ALA A 16 -3.57 5.05 3.27
N LEU A 17 -2.38 5.19 3.87
CA LEU A 17 -1.23 4.33 3.58
C LEU A 17 -1.49 2.87 4.02
N ALA A 18 -2.10 2.65 5.18
CA ALA A 18 -2.49 1.30 5.61
C ALA A 18 -3.50 0.65 4.65
N GLN A 19 -4.46 1.42 4.13
CA GLN A 19 -5.40 0.96 3.11
C GLN A 19 -4.69 0.60 1.80
N LEU A 20 -3.72 1.42 1.36
CA LEU A 20 -2.93 1.14 0.17
C LEU A 20 -2.13 -0.15 0.29
N ARG A 21 -1.50 -0.38 1.45
CA ARG A 21 -0.75 -1.63 1.74
C ARG A 21 -1.66 -2.86 1.65
N GLU A 22 -2.85 -2.79 2.24
CA GLU A 22 -3.81 -3.89 2.18
C GLU A 22 -4.32 -4.14 0.76
N CYS A 23 -4.62 -3.08 0.00
CA CYS A 23 -4.99 -3.18 -1.41
C CYS A 23 -3.89 -3.85 -2.24
N ALA A 24 -2.63 -3.47 -2.03
CA ALA A 24 -1.50 -4.06 -2.74
C ALA A 24 -1.33 -5.55 -2.38
N ARG A 25 -1.48 -5.90 -1.11
CA ARG A 25 -1.42 -7.29 -0.64
C ARG A 25 -2.52 -8.16 -1.26
N VAL A 26 -3.76 -7.69 -1.25
CA VAL A 26 -4.90 -8.40 -1.85
C VAL A 26 -4.71 -8.56 -3.36
N GLY A 27 -4.27 -7.49 -4.04
CA GLY A 27 -3.99 -7.56 -5.48
C GLY A 27 -2.91 -8.58 -5.83
N ALA A 28 -1.90 -8.77 -4.98
CA ALA A 28 -0.87 -9.79 -5.18
C ALA A 28 -1.46 -11.21 -5.14
N GLU A 29 -2.30 -11.48 -4.15
CA GLU A 29 -2.98 -12.78 -3.99
C GLU A 29 -3.94 -13.07 -5.16
N ASP A 30 -4.72 -12.07 -5.59
CA ASP A 30 -5.65 -12.22 -6.72
C ASP A 30 -4.92 -12.51 -8.04
N VAL A 31 -3.77 -11.85 -8.25
CA VAL A 31 -2.91 -12.06 -9.41
C VAL A 31 -2.32 -13.48 -9.42
N LEU A 32 -1.86 -13.95 -8.25
CA LEU A 32 -1.37 -15.34 -8.10
C LEU A 32 -2.51 -16.37 -8.25
N ALA A 33 -3.72 -16.05 -7.83
CA ALA A 33 -4.89 -16.92 -7.95
C ALA A 33 -5.39 -17.07 -9.41
N LEU A 34 -5.08 -16.10 -10.27
CA LEU A 34 -5.45 -16.12 -11.69
C LEU A 34 -4.49 -16.93 -12.56
N TYR A 35 -3.42 -17.52 -12.00
CA TYR A 35 -2.41 -18.28 -12.72
C TYR A 35 -3.01 -19.45 -13.52
N PRO A 36 -3.18 -19.34 -14.85
CA PRO A 36 -3.64 -20.42 -15.70
C PRO A 36 -2.45 -21.28 -16.14
N GLU A 37 -2.58 -22.60 -16.11
CA GLU A 37 -1.65 -23.48 -16.82
C GLU A 37 -1.90 -23.36 -18.33
N VAL A 38 -1.01 -22.67 -19.04
CA VAL A 38 -1.06 -22.54 -20.50
C VAL A 38 -0.32 -23.71 -21.14
N GLY A 39 -0.91 -24.35 -22.15
CA GLY A 39 -0.27 -25.47 -22.85
C GLY A 39 0.96 -25.08 -23.69
N ASP A 40 1.13 -23.78 -23.99
CA ASP A 40 2.30 -23.24 -24.69
C ASP A 40 3.36 -22.71 -23.72
N ARG A 41 4.59 -23.20 -23.88
CA ARG A 41 5.71 -22.96 -22.96
C ARG A 41 6.25 -21.53 -23.03
N GLU A 42 6.18 -20.88 -24.19
CA GLU A 42 6.62 -19.49 -24.34
C GLU A 42 5.63 -18.54 -23.66
N THR A 43 4.34 -18.75 -23.90
CA THR A 43 3.25 -18.02 -23.26
C THR A 43 3.28 -18.21 -21.75
N GLN A 44 3.50 -19.44 -21.26
CA GLN A 44 3.62 -19.70 -19.82
C GLN A 44 4.78 -18.94 -19.18
N ARG A 45 5.98 -18.94 -19.81
CA ARG A 45 7.13 -18.15 -19.31
C ARG A 45 6.89 -16.65 -19.32
N ALA A 46 6.23 -16.13 -20.36
CA ALA A 46 5.89 -14.72 -20.45
C ALA A 46 4.92 -14.32 -19.34
N LEU A 47 3.94 -15.19 -19.05
CA LEU A 47 3.03 -15.00 -17.93
C LEU A 47 3.77 -15.05 -16.59
N ASP A 48 4.59 -16.06 -16.34
CA ASP A 48 5.38 -16.19 -15.10
C ASP A 48 6.19 -14.92 -14.85
N SER A 49 6.92 -14.46 -15.87
CA SER A 49 7.73 -13.26 -15.77
C SER A 49 6.92 -11.99 -15.50
N CYS A 50 5.69 -11.91 -16.05
CA CYS A 50 4.79 -10.80 -15.78
C CYS A 50 4.31 -10.83 -14.32
N LEU A 51 3.95 -12.00 -13.80
CA LEU A 51 3.46 -12.17 -12.44
C LEU A 51 4.55 -11.87 -11.40
N ASP A 52 5.79 -12.29 -11.67
CA ASP A 52 6.95 -11.93 -10.84
C ASP A 52 7.14 -10.41 -10.78
N GLN A 53 7.09 -9.72 -11.93
CA GLN A 53 7.20 -8.26 -11.99
C GLN A 53 6.08 -7.55 -11.24
N VAL A 54 4.85 -8.04 -11.35
CA VAL A 54 3.71 -7.49 -10.60
C VAL A 54 3.90 -7.70 -9.10
N ALA A 55 4.34 -8.88 -8.68
CA ALA A 55 4.60 -9.18 -7.27
C ALA A 55 5.70 -8.27 -6.70
N ASP A 56 6.78 -8.04 -7.45
CA ASP A 56 7.86 -7.14 -7.04
C ASP A 56 7.39 -5.69 -6.93
N LEU A 57 6.60 -5.20 -7.89
CA LEU A 57 6.02 -3.86 -7.83
C LEU A 57 5.14 -3.67 -6.58
N LEU A 58 4.34 -4.67 -6.22
CA LEU A 58 3.48 -4.62 -5.04
C LEU A 58 4.30 -4.59 -3.73
N ARG A 59 5.44 -5.30 -3.67
CA ARG A 59 6.39 -5.22 -2.55
C ARG A 59 7.04 -3.85 -2.43
N GLU A 60 7.42 -3.24 -3.55
CA GLU A 60 7.98 -1.88 -3.57
C GLU A 60 6.98 -0.83 -3.10
N ILE A 61 5.71 -0.95 -3.51
CA ILE A 61 4.61 -0.09 -3.04
C ILE A 61 4.42 -0.24 -1.53
N ASP A 62 4.45 -1.47 -1.00
CA ASP A 62 4.34 -1.73 0.45
C ASP A 62 5.47 -1.06 1.24
N ALA A 63 6.71 -1.24 0.79
CA ALA A 63 7.89 -0.62 1.40
C ALA A 63 7.83 0.91 1.37
N THR A 64 7.48 1.49 0.22
CA THR A 64 7.34 2.95 0.05
C THR A 64 6.24 3.50 0.97
N ALA A 65 5.11 2.81 1.07
CA ALA A 65 4.02 3.21 1.96
C ALA A 65 4.43 3.14 3.44
N ALA A 66 5.22 2.13 3.84
CA ALA A 66 5.77 2.02 5.17
C ALA A 66 6.74 3.17 5.50
N ASP A 67 7.67 3.48 4.59
CA ASP A 67 8.63 4.58 4.75
C ASP A 67 7.94 5.93 4.89
N LEU A 68 6.93 6.18 4.04
CA LEU A 68 6.11 7.39 4.12
C LEU A 68 5.35 7.48 5.44
N ALA A 69 4.81 6.37 5.94
CA ALA A 69 4.11 6.36 7.23
C ALA A 69 5.04 6.72 8.39
N VAL A 70 6.29 6.23 8.37
CA VAL A 70 7.31 6.57 9.36
C VAL A 70 7.69 8.05 9.28
N ALA A 71 7.95 8.57 8.07
CA ALA A 71 8.28 9.98 7.86
C ALA A 71 7.16 10.91 8.36
N LEU A 72 5.90 10.59 8.02
CA LEU A 72 4.74 11.37 8.44
C LEU A 72 4.49 11.30 9.95
N ALA A 73 4.81 10.19 10.61
CA ALA A 73 4.74 10.07 12.07
C ALA A 73 5.84 10.89 12.76
N ALA A 74 7.02 11.01 12.15
CA ALA A 74 8.13 11.81 12.67
C ALA A 74 7.86 13.32 12.56
N ASP A 75 7.16 13.76 11.52
CA ASP A 75 6.77 15.17 11.31
C ASP A 75 5.47 15.57 12.04
N ALA A 76 4.76 14.61 12.65
CA ALA A 76 3.56 14.92 13.42
C ALA A 76 3.93 15.84 14.60
N PRO A 77 3.33 17.04 14.71
CA PRO A 77 3.67 17.96 15.77
C PRO A 77 3.39 17.29 17.11
N ALA A 78 4.41 17.23 17.97
CA ALA A 78 4.33 16.71 19.32
C ALA A 78 3.26 17.50 20.10
N SER A 79 2.01 17.07 19.99
CA SER A 79 0.88 17.68 20.65
C SER A 79 0.86 17.17 22.09
N GLY A 80 1.64 17.86 22.91
CA GLY A 80 1.41 18.00 24.34
C GLY A 80 2.33 17.17 25.23
N VAL A 81 3.36 17.82 25.78
CA VAL A 81 3.60 17.85 27.24
C VAL A 81 4.28 19.17 27.58
N ARG A 82 3.54 20.12 28.15
CA ARG A 82 4.07 20.99 29.20
C ARG A 82 3.04 21.07 30.32
N ARG A 83 3.46 20.55 31.47
CA ARG A 83 2.88 20.71 32.80
C ARG A 83 2.64 22.18 33.14
#